data_AF-A0A967J9S4-F1
#
_entry.id   AF-A0A967J9S4-F1
#
_cell.length_a   1.000
_cell.length_b   1.000
_cell.length_c   1.000
_cell.angle_alpha   90.00
_cell.angle_beta   90.00
_cell.angle_gamma   90.00
#
_symmetry.space_group_name_H-M   'P 1'
#
loop_
_entity.id
_entity.type
_entity.pdbx_description
1 polymer ?
#
loop_
_entity_poly.entity_id
_entity_poly.type
_entity_poly.pdbx_seq_one_letter_code
_entity_poly.pdbx_strand_id
1 'polypeptide(L)'
;EIQSRVRRISGLLTELGEPAAPVTIELDAEPAVAAWQAVAVTPIGAYDTQRLLEMDDPDRRIAAIVESLTEAEELLRLRMAG
;
A
#
# COMPACT_ATOMS: atom_id res chain seq x y z
N GLU A 1 5.92 2.47 9.87
CA GLU A 1 5.66 3.42 8.76
C GLU A 1 4.60 2.90 7.79
N ILE A 2 4.74 1.68 7.26
CA ILE A 2 3.81 1.02 6.32
C ILE A 2 2.35 1.07 6.79
N GLN A 3 2.05 0.66 8.04
CA GLN A 3 0.68 0.71 8.57
C GLN A 3 0.06 2.12 8.51
N SER A 4 0.82 3.15 8.87
CA SER A 4 0.34 4.53 8.84
C SER A 4 0.00 4.97 7.40
N ARG A 5 0.79 4.53 6.41
CA ARG A 5 0.53 4.76 4.98
C ARG A 5 -0.73 4.03 4.51
N VAL A 6 -0.86 2.74 4.84
CA VAL A 6 -2.05 1.94 4.49
C VAL A 6 -3.33 2.57 5.03
N ARG A 7 -3.32 3.04 6.29
CA ARG A 7 -4.48 3.72 6.88
C ARG A 7 -4.81 5.03 6.17
N ARG A 8 -3.79 5.80 5.75
CA ARG A 8 -4.00 7.01 4.94
C ARG A 8 -4.59 6.69 3.57
N ILE A 9 -4.01 5.76 2.83
CA ILE A 9 -4.52 5.29 1.54
C ILE A 9 -5.97 4.82 1.66
N SER A 10 -6.27 4.03 2.69
CA SER A 10 -7.63 3.55 2.98
C SER A 10 -8.62 4.71 3.22
N GLY A 11 -8.19 5.74 3.96
CA GLY A 11 -8.97 6.96 4.14
C GLY A 11 -9.23 7.69 2.82
N LEU A 12 -8.20 7.91 2.00
CA LEU A 12 -8.34 8.57 0.69
C LEU A 12 -9.29 7.81 -0.23
N LEU A 13 -9.17 6.48 -0.30
CA LEU A 13 -10.07 5.62 -1.07
C LEU A 13 -11.52 5.72 -0.57
N THR A 14 -11.72 5.71 0.75
CA THR A 14 -13.04 5.86 1.36
C THR A 14 -13.69 7.19 0.97
N GLU A 15 -12.94 8.30 1.06
CA GLU A 15 -13.41 9.63 0.67
C GLU A 15 -13.76 9.71 -0.83
N LEU A 16 -13.02 8.98 -1.68
CA LEU A 16 -13.30 8.86 -3.11
C LEU A 16 -14.47 7.90 -3.43
N GLY A 17 -15.09 7.28 -2.42
CA GLY A 17 -16.16 6.30 -2.60
C GLY A 17 -15.69 4.96 -3.19
N GLU A 18 -14.40 4.65 -3.08
CA GLU A 18 -13.80 3.43 -3.60
C GLU A 18 -13.68 2.33 -2.54
N PRO A 19 -13.58 1.05 -2.95
CA PRO A 19 -13.30 -0.04 -2.03
C PRO A 19 -12.00 0.22 -1.25
N ALA A 20 -12.10 0.20 0.07
CA ALA A 20 -10.97 0.45 0.97
C ALA A 20 -10.97 -0.57 2.11
N ALA A 21 -9.78 -0.89 2.62
CA ALA A 21 -9.66 -1.58 3.90
C ALA A 21 -10.14 -0.66 5.06
N PRO A 22 -10.52 -1.23 6.21
CA PRO A 22 -10.85 -0.41 7.38
C PRO A 22 -9.64 0.45 7.80
N VAL A 23 -9.87 1.73 8.11
CA VAL A 23 -8.80 2.63 8.64
C VAL A 23 -8.26 2.17 10.01
N THR A 24 -8.96 1.25 10.67
CA THR A 24 -8.54 0.59 11.91
C THR A 24 -7.68 -0.65 11.68
N ILE A 25 -7.37 -1.02 10.43
CA ILE A 25 -6.56 -2.20 10.11
C ILE A 25 -5.23 -2.19 10.87
N GLU A 26 -4.88 -3.34 11.40
CA GLU A 26 -3.59 -3.62 12.03
C GLU A 26 -2.84 -4.60 11.15
N LEU A 27 -1.62 -4.22 10.78
CA LEU A 27 -0.71 -5.10 10.07
C LEU A 27 0.09 -5.91 11.08
N ASP A 28 0.66 -7.01 10.62
CA ASP A 28 1.54 -7.87 11.41
C ASP A 28 2.75 -7.08 11.95
N ALA A 29 3.31 -7.53 13.09
CA ALA A 29 4.49 -6.92 13.67
C ALA A 29 5.77 -7.27 12.89
N GLU A 30 5.79 -8.41 12.21
CA GLU A 30 6.90 -8.83 11.36
C GLU A 30 6.93 -8.00 10.06
N PRO A 31 8.00 -7.21 9.80
CA PRO A 31 8.03 -6.28 8.67
C PRO A 31 7.79 -6.92 7.31
N ALA A 32 8.32 -8.14 7.09
CA ALA A 32 8.14 -8.85 5.84
C ALA A 32 6.68 -9.25 5.60
N VAL A 33 5.97 -9.65 6.66
CA VAL A 33 4.54 -10.00 6.58
C VAL A 33 3.69 -8.75 6.41
N ALA A 34 3.99 -7.70 7.17
CA ALA A 34 3.30 -6.41 7.09
C ALA A 34 3.38 -5.79 5.69
N ALA A 35 4.53 -5.91 5.02
CA ALA A 35 4.72 -5.41 3.66
C ALA A 35 3.80 -6.12 2.67
N TRP A 36 3.68 -7.45 2.75
CA TRP A 36 2.76 -8.20 1.88
C TRP A 36 1.29 -7.95 2.20
N GLN A 37 0.93 -7.84 3.48
CA GLN A 37 -0.42 -7.44 3.86
C GLN A 37 -0.77 -6.06 3.31
N ALA A 38 0.17 -5.11 3.32
CA ALA A 38 -0.03 -3.79 2.73
C ALA A 38 -0.33 -3.87 1.23
N VAL A 39 0.41 -4.68 0.46
CA VAL A 39 0.14 -4.90 -0.97
C VAL A 39 -1.28 -5.47 -1.17
N ALA A 40 -1.70 -6.42 -0.34
CA ALA A 40 -3.00 -7.08 -0.48
C ALA A 40 -4.21 -6.16 -0.21
N VAL A 41 -4.03 -5.08 0.53
CA VAL A 41 -5.13 -4.21 1.00
C VAL A 41 -5.07 -2.78 0.46
N THR A 42 -4.13 -2.50 -0.44
CA THR A 42 -3.96 -1.19 -1.09
C THR A 42 -4.13 -1.32 -2.60
N PRO A 43 -4.34 -0.21 -3.35
CA PRO A 43 -4.65 -0.26 -4.77
C PRO A 43 -3.38 -0.44 -5.62
N ILE A 44 -2.50 -1.36 -5.22
CA ILE A 44 -1.34 -1.77 -6.00
C ILE A 44 -1.81 -2.74 -7.08
N GLY A 45 -1.54 -2.41 -8.33
CA GLY A 45 -2.01 -3.19 -9.48
C GLY A 45 -1.37 -4.58 -9.56
N ALA A 46 -2.00 -5.49 -10.29
CA ALA A 46 -1.51 -6.86 -10.47
C ALA A 46 -0.12 -6.92 -11.13
N TYR A 47 0.18 -5.99 -12.05
CA TYR A 47 1.50 -5.89 -12.69
C TYR A 47 2.61 -5.53 -11.69
N ASP A 48 2.38 -4.52 -10.85
CA ASP A 48 3.35 -4.11 -9.82
C ASP A 48 3.49 -5.19 -8.75
N THR A 49 2.38 -5.83 -8.37
CA THR A 49 2.40 -6.98 -7.46
C THR A 49 3.29 -8.10 -8.01
N GLN A 50 3.18 -8.43 -9.31
CA GLN A 50 4.03 -9.44 -9.94
C GLN A 50 5.50 -9.02 -9.95
N ARG A 51 5.81 -7.76 -10.28
CA ARG A 51 7.18 -7.23 -10.19
C ARG A 51 7.77 -7.37 -8.80
N LEU A 52 6.99 -7.11 -7.75
CA LEU A 52 7.43 -7.23 -6.36
C LEU A 52 7.68 -8.69 -5.96
N LEU A 53 6.85 -9.63 -6.47
CA LEU A 53 7.02 -11.07 -6.23
C LEU A 53 8.31 -11.63 -6.83
N GLU A 54 8.78 -11.07 -7.94
CA GLU A 54 10.02 -11.47 -8.62
C GLU A 54 11.29 -10.93 -7.92
N MET A 55 11.16 -10.11 -6.88
CA MET A 55 12.32 -9.58 -6.15
C MET A 55 12.81 -10.59 -5.11
N ASP A 56 14.02 -11.12 -5.35
CA ASP A 56 14.65 -12.13 -4.48
C ASP A 56 15.12 -11.58 -3.13
N ASP A 57 15.57 -10.33 -3.09
CA ASP A 57 16.09 -9.66 -1.90
C ASP A 57 14.92 -9.08 -1.06
N PRO A 58 14.68 -9.59 0.17
CA PRO A 58 13.59 -9.12 1.01
C PRO A 58 13.66 -7.65 1.37
N ASP A 59 14.86 -7.10 1.61
CA ASP A 59 15.02 -5.71 2.03
C ASP A 59 14.74 -4.77 0.86
N ARG A 60 15.25 -5.11 -0.33
CA ARG A 60 14.92 -4.37 -1.56
C ARG A 60 13.45 -4.44 -1.90
N ARG A 61 12.81 -5.59 -1.68
CA ARG A 61 11.38 -5.77 -1.91
C ARG A 61 10.55 -4.92 -0.96
N ILE A 62 10.88 -4.89 0.33
CA ILE A 62 10.19 -4.03 1.31
C ILE A 62 10.34 -2.55 0.92
N ALA A 63 11.53 -2.12 0.50
CA ALA A 63 11.75 -0.76 0.03
C ALA A 63 10.88 -0.42 -1.19
N ALA A 64 10.81 -1.32 -2.19
CA ALA A 64 9.97 -1.14 -3.37
C ALA A 64 8.47 -1.10 -3.02
N ILE A 65 8.01 -1.91 -2.06
CA ILE A 65 6.63 -1.84 -1.55
C ILE A 65 6.35 -0.46 -0.95
N VAL A 66 7.26 0.09 -0.14
CA VAL A 66 7.10 1.42 0.45
C VAL A 66 7.04 2.52 -0.60
N GLU A 67 7.84 2.40 -1.66
CA GLU A 67 7.82 3.31 -2.81
C GLU A 67 6.47 3.24 -3.54
N SER A 68 6.00 2.05 -3.90
CA SER A 68 4.69 1.87 -4.55
C SER A 68 3.52 2.40 -3.70
N LEU A 69 3.57 2.22 -2.38
CA LEU A 69 2.58 2.80 -1.46
C LEU A 69 2.62 4.33 -1.47
N THR A 70 3.81 4.92 -1.58
CA THR A 70 3.98 6.38 -1.65
C THR A 70 3.39 6.94 -2.93
N GLU A 71 3.71 6.32 -4.07
CA GLU A 71 3.15 6.69 -5.37
C GLU A 71 1.62 6.57 -5.41
N ALA A 72 1.08 5.48 -4.85
CA ALA A 72 -0.37 5.29 -4.75
C ALA A 72 -1.04 6.37 -3.88
N GLU A 73 -0.42 6.72 -2.74
CA GLU A 73 -0.92 7.78 -1.85
C GLU A 73 -0.92 9.15 -2.55
N GLU A 74 0.14 9.46 -3.31
CA GLU A 74 0.27 10.70 -4.09
C GLU A 74 -0.77 10.79 -5.22
N LEU A 75 -0.98 9.70 -5.96
CA LEU A 75 -1.98 9.64 -7.03
C LEU A 75 -3.40 9.88 -6.50
N LEU A 76 -3.74 9.25 -5.37
CA LEU A 76 -5.05 9.42 -4.74
C LEU A 76 -5.25 10.86 -4.23
N ARG A 77 -4.21 11.48 -3.67
CA ARG A 77 -4.26 12.90 -3.27
C ARG A 77 -4.48 13.82 -4.46
N LEU A 78 -3.75 13.59 -5.56
CA LEU A 78 -3.93 14.37 -6.79
C LEU A 78 -5.36 14.25 -7.31
N ARG A 79 -5.92 13.05 -7.27
CA ARG A 79 -7.31 12.80 -7.66
C ARG A 79 -8.33 13.50 -6.75
N MET A 80 -8.09 13.55 -5.44
CA MET A 80 -8.96 14.27 -4.50
C MET A 80 -8.91 15.80 -4.68
N ALA A 81 -7.82 16.34 -5.21
CA ALA A 81 -7.64 17.77 -5.42
C ALA A 81 -8.27 18.29 -6.72
N GLY A 82 -8.66 17.38 -7.63
CA GLY A 82 -9.38 17.67 -8.88
C GLY A 82 -10.88 17.47 -8.73
#